data_AF-A0A358EP13-F1
#
_entry.id   AF-A0A358EP13-F1
#
_cell.length_a   1.000
_cell.length_b   1.000
_cell.length_c   1.000
_cell.angle_alpha   90.00
_cell.angle_beta   90.00
_cell.angle_gamma   90.00
#
_symmetry.space_group_name_H-M   'P 1'
#
loop_
_entity.id
_entity.type
_entity.pdbx_description
1 polymer ?
#
loop_
_entity_poly.entity_id
_entity_poly.type
_entity_poly.pdbx_seq_one_letter_code
_entity_poly.pdbx_strand_id
1 'polypeptide(L)'
;MHHLRAAEGWLDLGNLNESRSELELIPSPQCNHPEVLEIRWNLSAKEKNWKNCVKTAQLLVESAPEQPAGWIHRSFALHELNQTEEAFIQLKPAQNLFSDQWIIP
;
A
#
# COMPACT_ATOMS: atom_id res chain seq x y z
N MET A 1 -12.94 -6.73 -11.89
CA MET A 1 -11.62 -6.21 -12.32
C MET A 1 -11.65 -5.03 -13.28
N HIS A 2 -12.79 -4.53 -13.74
CA HIS A 2 -12.81 -3.29 -14.52
C HIS A 2 -12.65 -2.04 -13.64
N HIS A 3 -13.35 -1.98 -12.49
CA HIS A 3 -13.21 -0.88 -11.53
C HIS A 3 -11.79 -0.69 -11.00
N LEU A 4 -11.06 -1.78 -10.70
CA LEU A 4 -9.67 -1.68 -10.26
C LEU A 4 -8.76 -1.04 -11.32
N ARG A 5 -8.87 -1.48 -12.58
CA ARG A 5 -8.11 -0.91 -13.70
C ARG A 5 -8.47 0.55 -13.97
N ALA A 6 -9.76 0.89 -13.85
CA ALA A 6 -10.21 2.28 -13.97
C ALA A 6 -9.64 3.14 -12.83
N ALA A 7 -9.66 2.64 -11.60
CA ALA A 7 -9.09 3.33 -10.44
C ALA A 7 -7.59 3.60 -10.61
N GLU A 8 -6.83 2.60 -11.09
CA GLU A 8 -5.41 2.74 -11.42
C GLU A 8 -5.18 3.78 -12.52
N GLY A 9 -5.93 3.70 -13.63
CA GLY A 9 -5.81 4.68 -14.72
C GLY A 9 -6.09 6.11 -14.29
N TRP A 10 -7.12 6.34 -13.46
CA TRP A 10 -7.40 7.66 -12.90
C TRP A 10 -6.33 8.14 -11.94
N LEU A 11 -5.77 7.24 -11.13
CA LEU A 11 -4.68 7.55 -10.20
C LEU A 11 -3.42 8.02 -10.95
N ASP A 12 -3.07 7.35 -12.05
CA ASP A 12 -1.93 7.68 -12.89
C ASP A 12 -2.09 9.05 -13.57
N LEU A 13 -3.32 9.40 -13.94
CA LEU A 13 -3.68 10.73 -14.44
C LEU A 13 -3.77 11.79 -13.33
N GLY A 14 -3.56 11.42 -12.06
CA GLY A 14 -3.64 12.31 -10.91
C GLY A 14 -5.07 12.68 -10.49
N ASN A 15 -6.09 12.05 -11.07
CA ASN A 15 -7.48 12.27 -10.69
C ASN A 15 -7.86 11.38 -9.50
N LEU A 16 -7.53 11.86 -8.30
CA LEU A 16 -7.73 11.11 -7.05
C LEU A 16 -9.21 10.87 -6.74
N ASN A 17 -10.09 11.79 -7.12
CA ASN A 17 -11.52 11.67 -6.86
C ASN A 17 -12.13 10.50 -7.66
N GLU A 18 -11.89 10.46 -8.97
CA GLU A 18 -12.39 9.37 -9.82
C GLU A 18 -11.76 8.03 -9.44
N SER A 19 -10.46 8.02 -9.12
CA SER A 19 -9.79 6.82 -8.63
C SER A 19 -10.47 6.27 -7.36
N ARG A 20 -10.81 7.14 -6.41
CA ARG A 20 -11.54 6.77 -5.18
C ARG A 20 -12.93 6.23 -5.50
N SER A 21 -13.68 6.92 -6.36
CA SER A 21 -15.03 6.51 -6.74
C SER A 21 -15.04 5.12 -7.37
N GLU A 22 -14.09 4.80 -8.23
CA GLU A 22 -13.95 3.46 -8.80
C GLU A 22 -13.64 2.39 -7.73
N LEU A 23 -12.80 2.72 -6.74
CA LEU A 23 -12.50 1.78 -5.63
C LEU A 23 -13.70 1.51 -4.72
N GLU A 24 -14.64 2.45 -4.59
CA GLU A 24 -15.88 2.29 -3.81
C GLU A 24 -16.87 1.32 -4.47
N LEU A 25 -16.74 1.11 -5.78
CA LEU A 25 -17.57 0.16 -6.54
C LEU A 25 -17.06 -1.29 -6.46
N ILE A 26 -15.87 -1.50 -5.87
CA ILE A 26 -15.33 -2.84 -5.66
C ILE A 26 -16.11 -3.53 -4.52
N PRO A 27 -16.66 -4.74 -4.73
CA PRO A 27 -17.47 -5.39 -3.71
C PRO A 27 -16.65 -5.76 -2.46
N SER A 28 -17.30 -5.75 -1.29
CA SER A 28 -16.67 -5.96 0.02
C SER A 28 -15.76 -7.20 0.12
N PRO A 29 -16.09 -8.37 -0.46
CA PRO A 29 -15.20 -9.54 -0.40
C PRO A 29 -13.85 -9.33 -1.08
N GLN A 30 -13.74 -8.36 -2.01
CA GLN A 30 -12.50 -8.06 -2.74
C GLN A 30 -11.78 -6.81 -2.21
N CYS A 31 -12.33 -6.09 -1.22
CA CYS A 31 -11.75 -4.86 -0.71
C CYS A 31 -10.35 -5.03 -0.10
N ASN A 32 -10.08 -6.21 0.47
CA ASN A 32 -8.79 -6.56 1.07
C ASN A 32 -7.87 -7.33 0.11
N HIS A 33 -8.24 -7.44 -1.17
CA HIS A 33 -7.33 -8.01 -2.17
C HIS A 33 -6.08 -7.13 -2.29
N PRO A 34 -4.85 -7.70 -2.34
CA PRO A 34 -3.61 -6.93 -2.33
C PRO A 34 -3.58 -5.80 -3.37
N GLU A 35 -3.91 -6.08 -4.63
CA GLU A 35 -3.96 -5.05 -5.69
C GLU A 35 -4.91 -3.88 -5.37
N VAL A 36 -6.05 -4.15 -4.71
CA VAL A 36 -7.00 -3.10 -4.31
C VAL A 36 -6.42 -2.25 -3.17
N LEU A 37 -5.74 -2.90 -2.23
CA LEU A 37 -5.08 -2.22 -1.13
C LEU A 37 -3.88 -1.39 -1.60
N GLU A 38 -3.14 -1.80 -2.63
CA GLU A 38 -2.06 -1.01 -3.23
C GLU A 38 -2.57 0.31 -3.82
N ILE A 39 -3.64 0.28 -4.62
CA ILE A 39 -4.22 1.52 -5.17
C ILE A 39 -4.75 2.43 -4.04
N ARG A 40 -5.41 1.85 -3.01
CA ARG A 40 -5.85 2.61 -1.81
C ARG A 40 -4.68 3.26 -1.06
N TRP A 41 -3.55 2.55 -0.96
CA TRP A 41 -2.33 3.07 -0.33
C TRP A 41 -1.78 4.23 -1.15
N ASN A 42 -1.62 4.06 -2.46
CA ASN A 42 -1.09 5.11 -3.35
C ASN A 42 -1.96 6.37 -3.34
N LEU A 43 -3.28 6.22 -3.32
CA LEU A 43 -4.22 7.34 -3.23
C LEU A 43 -4.01 8.10 -1.91
N SER A 44 -3.93 7.38 -0.79
CA SER A 44 -3.68 7.97 0.53
C SER A 44 -2.30 8.66 0.61
N ALA A 45 -1.29 8.10 -0.04
CA ALA A 45 0.06 8.65 -0.09
C ALA A 45 0.10 9.96 -0.90
N LYS A 46 -0.61 10.02 -2.04
CA LYS A 46 -0.76 11.27 -2.82
C LYS A 46 -1.47 12.36 -2.03
N GLU A 47 -2.40 11.99 -1.15
CA GLU A 47 -3.07 12.91 -0.21
C GLU A 47 -2.23 13.24 1.03
N LYS A 48 -1.04 12.64 1.18
CA LYS A 48 -0.19 12.70 2.39
C LYS A 48 -0.92 12.27 3.66
N ASN A 49 -1.94 11.43 3.53
CA ASN A 49 -2.64 10.83 4.66
C ASN A 49 -1.87 9.59 5.15
N TRP A 50 -0.70 9.84 5.74
CA TRP A 50 0.23 8.80 6.15
C TRP A 50 -0.34 7.87 7.22
N LYS A 51 -1.22 8.38 8.09
CA LYS A 51 -1.95 7.55 9.07
C LYS A 51 -2.83 6.50 8.39
N ASN A 52 -3.49 6.85 7.29
CA ASN A 52 -4.26 5.88 6.52
C ASN A 52 -3.34 4.92 5.75
N CYS A 53 -2.22 5.43 5.21
CA CYS A 53 -1.20 4.61 4.56
C CYS A 53 -0.68 3.50 5.48
N VAL A 54 -0.39 3.80 6.76
CA VAL A 54 0.02 2.77 7.74
C VAL A 54 -1.04 1.70 7.90
N LYS A 55 -2.32 2.08 8.05
CA LYS A 55 -3.43 1.13 8.19
C LYS A 55 -3.60 0.25 6.95
N THR A 56 -3.56 0.84 5.76
CA THR A 56 -3.68 0.10 4.50
C THR A 56 -2.49 -0.83 4.28
N ALA A 57 -1.28 -0.39 4.57
CA ALA A 57 -0.08 -1.21 4.45
C ALA A 57 -0.05 -2.35 5.48
N GLN A 58 -0.59 -2.13 6.67
CA GLN A 58 -0.80 -3.20 7.66
C GLN A 58 -1.71 -4.30 7.09
N LEU A 59 -2.81 -3.94 6.45
CA LEU A 59 -3.70 -4.90 5.79
C LEU A 59 -3.01 -5.63 4.61
N LEU A 60 -2.09 -4.98 3.90
CA LEU A 60 -1.28 -5.64 2.87
C LEU A 60 -0.37 -6.71 3.49
N VAL A 61 0.33 -6.37 4.57
CA VAL A 61 1.19 -7.31 5.30
C VAL A 61 0.38 -8.49 5.84
N GLU A 62 -0.83 -8.26 6.33
CA GLU A 62 -1.69 -9.32 6.85
C GLU A 62 -2.30 -10.20 5.76
N SER A 63 -2.65 -9.61 4.60
CA SER A 63 -3.30 -10.34 3.49
C SER A 63 -2.31 -11.07 2.58
N ALA A 64 -1.08 -10.56 2.44
CA ALA A 64 -0.02 -11.14 1.62
C ALA A 64 1.35 -10.93 2.27
N PRO A 65 1.64 -11.59 3.41
CA PRO A 65 2.89 -11.39 4.17
C PRO A 65 4.14 -11.72 3.37
N GLU A 66 4.06 -12.58 2.36
CA GLU A 66 5.14 -12.94 1.44
C GLU A 66 5.46 -11.86 0.40
N GLN A 67 4.58 -10.87 0.21
CA GLN A 67 4.77 -9.79 -0.76
C GLN A 67 5.53 -8.62 -0.14
N PRO A 68 6.68 -8.20 -0.71
CA PRO A 68 7.47 -7.09 -0.16
C PRO A 68 6.74 -5.74 -0.09
N ALA A 69 5.79 -5.50 -0.99
CA ALA A 69 5.11 -4.21 -1.16
C ALA A 69 4.48 -3.70 0.15
N GLY A 70 3.72 -4.54 0.86
CA GLY A 70 3.08 -4.15 2.13
C GLY A 70 4.09 -3.68 3.19
N TRP A 71 5.22 -4.38 3.30
CA TRP A 71 6.27 -4.05 4.25
C TRP A 71 6.98 -2.73 3.89
N ILE A 72 7.30 -2.54 2.61
CA ILE A 72 7.91 -1.31 2.09
C ILE A 72 6.97 -0.12 2.33
N HIS A 73 5.70 -0.26 1.94
CA HIS A 73 4.66 0.75 2.10
C HIS A 73 4.46 1.16 3.56
N ARG A 74 4.46 0.19 4.50
CA ARG A 74 4.32 0.47 5.93
C ARG A 74 5.55 1.23 6.46
N SER A 75 6.74 0.77 6.11
CA SER A 75 8.01 1.41 6.50
C SER A 75 8.06 2.86 6.02
N PHE A 76 7.73 3.11 4.74
CA PHE A 76 7.69 4.44 4.16
C PHE A 76 6.68 5.36 4.87
N ALA A 77 5.45 4.88 5.10
CA ALA A 77 4.41 5.67 5.76
C ALA A 77 4.77 6.01 7.22
N LEU A 78 5.41 5.09 7.95
CA LEU A 78 5.89 5.34 9.32
C LEU A 78 7.04 6.35 9.33
N HIS A 79 7.94 6.30 8.33
CA HIS A 79 9.00 7.30 8.17
C HIS A 79 8.43 8.71 7.96
N GLU A 80 7.43 8.87 7.09
CA GLU A 80 6.75 10.15 6.86
C GLU A 80 6.02 10.69 8.11
N LEU A 81 5.69 9.81 9.07
CA LEU A 81 5.15 10.18 10.39
C LEU A 81 6.24 10.48 11.44
N ASN A 82 7.52 10.46 11.06
CA ASN A 82 8.69 10.52 11.95
C ASN A 82 8.75 9.37 12.97
N GLN A 83 8.12 8.23 12.67
CA GLN A 83 8.12 7.01 13.49
C GLN A 83 9.15 6.00 12.96
N THR A 84 10.35 6.48 12.60
CA THR A 84 11.39 5.67 11.94
C THR A 84 11.87 4.49 12.79
N GLU A 85 11.93 4.63 14.12
CA GLU A 85 12.29 3.51 15.01
C GLU A 85 11.24 2.39 14.97
N GLU A 86 9.96 2.76 14.97
CA GLU A 86 8.86 1.82 14.84
C GLU A 86 8.88 1.13 13.46
N ALA A 87 9.13 1.89 12.39
CA ALA A 87 9.31 1.35 11.05
C ALA A 87 10.39 0.25 11.02
N PHE A 88 11.54 0.52 11.64
CA PHE A 88 12.65 -0.43 11.70
C PHE A 88 12.29 -1.69 12.49
N ILE A 89 11.67 -1.54 13.67
CA ILE A 89 11.25 -2.69 14.49
C ILE A 89 10.24 -3.56 13.72
N GLN A 90 9.25 -2.93 13.10
CA GLN A 90 8.19 -3.63 12.38
C GLN A 90 8.68 -4.25 11.07
N LEU A 91 9.81 -3.82 10.50
CA LEU A 91 10.35 -4.40 9.26
C LEU A 91 11.11 -5.71 9.50
N LYS A 92 11.55 -5.99 10.74
CA LYS A 92 12.34 -7.18 11.08
C LYS A 92 11.75 -8.52 10.59
N PRO A 93 10.43 -8.78 10.67
CA PRO A 93 9.88 -10.06 10.21
C PRO A 93 10.03 -10.29 8.70
N ALA A 94 10.15 -9.22 7.91
CA ALA A 94 10.34 -9.30 6.46
C ALA A 94 11.80 -9.38 6.03
N GLN A 95 12.75 -9.43 6.97
CA GLN A 95 14.18 -9.44 6.65
C GLN A 95 14.55 -10.55 5.65
N ASN A 96 13.94 -11.74 5.77
CA ASN A 96 14.18 -12.86 4.88
C ASN A 96 13.50 -12.72 3.51
N LEU A 97 12.49 -11.86 3.37
CA LEU A 97 11.85 -11.59 2.07
C LEU A 97 12.75 -10.72 1.20
N PHE A 98 13.54 -9.85 1.82
CA PHE A 98 14.46 -8.96 1.12
C PHE A 98 15.82 -9.60 0.84
N SER A 99 16.18 -10.70 1.50
CA SER A 99 17.46 -11.38 1.25
C SER A 99 17.57 -12.02 -0.14
N ASP A 100 16.44 -12.34 -0.78
CA ASP A 100 16.38 -12.89 -2.14
C ASP A 100 16.26 -11.81 -3.24
N GLN A 101 16.10 -10.54 -2.87
CA GLN A 101 16.07 -9.41 -3.81
C GLN A 101 17.35 -8.58 -3.69
N TRP A 102 18.42 -9.05 -4.31
CA TRP A 102 19.65 -8.27 -4.48
C TRP A 102 19.45 -7.27 -5.63
N ILE A 103 18.97 -6.07 -5.33
CA ILE A 103 19.05 -4.94 -6.27
C ILE A 103 20.02 -3.92 -5.69
N ILE A 104 21.27 -4.01 -6.12
CA ILE A 104 22.29 -2.96 -6.01
C ILE A 104 22.71 -2.60 -7.44
N PRO A 105 22.62 -1.32 -7.85
CA PRO A 105 23.63 -0.68 -8.67
C PRO A 105 24.69 0.00 -7.80
#